data_AF-A0A0F2SHI5-F1
#
_entry.id   AF-A0A0F2SHI5-F1
#
_cell.length_a   1.000
_cell.length_b   1.000
_cell.length_c   1.000
_cell.angle_alpha   90.00
_cell.angle_beta   90.00
_cell.angle_gamma   90.00
#
_symmetry.space_group_name_H-M   'P 1'
#
loop_
_entity.id
_entity.type
_entity.pdbx_description
1 polymer ?
#
loop_
_entity_poly.entity_id
_entity_poly.type
_entity_poly.pdbx_seq_one_letter_code
_entity_poly.pdbx_strand_id
1 'polypeptide(L)'
;MDMTKSFLDGEIDYISFYLDFPYEVEKRYRKMVREDREYAELIFDCLLEEGTNKYDELSEAQFKRLIRKQYKYIKDVASEGFL
;
A
#
# COMPACT_ATOMS: atom_id res chain seq x y z
N MET A 1 -6.82 3.29 1.45
CA MET A 1 -6.56 1.88 1.08
C MET A 1 -7.32 1.44 -0.18
N ASP A 2 -8.30 2.21 -0.65
CA ASP A 2 -9.18 1.83 -1.77
C ASP A 2 -8.41 1.59 -3.08
N MET A 3 -7.43 2.43 -3.41
CA MET A 3 -6.63 2.24 -4.62
C MET A 3 -5.88 0.89 -4.63
N THR A 4 -5.29 0.50 -3.50
CA THR A 4 -4.65 -0.82 -3.35
C THR A 4 -5.66 -1.94 -3.50
N LYS A 5 -6.87 -1.78 -2.97
CA LYS A 5 -7.95 -2.76 -3.14
C LYS A 5 -8.36 -2.87 -4.62
N SER A 6 -8.59 -1.75 -5.31
CA SER A 6 -8.93 -1.72 -6.74
C SER A 6 -7.84 -2.36 -7.61
N PHE A 7 -6.56 -2.13 -7.31
CA PHE A 7 -5.47 -2.85 -7.98
C PHE A 7 -5.51 -4.36 -7.74
N LEU A 8 -5.72 -4.79 -6.49
CA LEU A 8 -5.78 -6.22 -6.14
C LEU A 8 -6.98 -6.94 -6.76
N ASP A 9 -8.10 -6.22 -6.92
CA ASP A 9 -9.32 -6.68 -7.58
C ASP A 9 -9.23 -6.62 -9.12
N GLY A 10 -8.20 -5.96 -9.66
CA GLY A 10 -7.92 -5.88 -11.10
C GLY A 10 -8.64 -4.74 -11.82
N GLU A 11 -9.17 -3.77 -11.08
CA GLU A 11 -9.78 -2.54 -11.63
C GLU A 11 -8.73 -1.52 -12.07
N ILE A 12 -7.52 -1.59 -11.50
CA ILE A 12 -6.36 -0.76 -11.84
C ILE A 12 -5.24 -1.69 -12.29
N ASP A 13 -4.58 -1.39 -13.40
CA ASP A 13 -3.42 -2.16 -13.85
C ASP A 13 -2.16 -1.85 -13.03
N TYR A 14 -1.15 -2.70 -13.17
CA TYR A 14 0.06 -2.62 -12.35
C TYR A 14 0.90 -1.36 -12.64
N ILE A 15 0.87 -0.81 -13.86
CA ILE A 15 1.59 0.42 -14.23
C ILE A 15 0.89 1.62 -13.60
N SER A 16 -0.43 1.73 -13.76
CA SER A 16 -1.21 2.79 -13.11
C SER A 16 -1.06 2.75 -11.59
N PHE A 17 -1.08 1.56 -10.98
CA PHE A 17 -0.86 1.45 -9.55
C PHE A 17 0.54 1.93 -9.14
N TYR A 18 1.58 1.52 -9.87
CA TYR A 18 2.96 1.95 -9.60
C TYR A 18 3.15 3.47 -9.70
N LEU A 19 2.57 4.12 -10.72
CA LEU A 19 2.74 5.54 -10.96
C LEU A 19 1.93 6.41 -10.00
N ASP A 20 0.67 6.04 -9.74
CA ASP A 20 -0.27 6.91 -9.03
C ASP A 20 -0.27 6.70 -7.50
N PHE A 21 0.05 5.49 -7.03
CA PHE A 21 -0.02 5.16 -5.60
C PHE A 21 0.91 6.01 -4.71
N PRO A 22 2.20 6.23 -5.07
CA PRO A 22 3.10 7.08 -4.29
C PRO A 22 2.54 8.49 -4.07
N TYR A 23 2.06 9.11 -5.15
CA TYR A 23 1.46 10.44 -5.10
C TYR A 23 0.21 10.47 -4.21
N GLU A 24 -0.68 9.48 -4.34
CA GLU A 24 -1.91 9.40 -3.56
C GLU A 24 -1.66 9.17 -2.06
N VAL A 25 -0.61 8.43 -1.70
CA VAL A 25 -0.18 8.22 -0.30
C VAL A 25 0.42 9.51 0.26
N GLU A 26 1.39 10.12 -0.42
CA GLU A 26 2.04 11.36 0.04
C GLU A 26 1.03 12.48 0.29
N LYS A 27 0.07 12.64 -0.64
CA LYS A 27 -0.99 13.66 -0.53
C LYS A 27 -1.87 13.45 0.70
N ARG A 28 -2.15 12.20 1.07
CA ARG A 28 -2.99 11.86 2.23
C ARG A 28 -2.21 11.69 3.53
N TYR A 29 -0.89 11.51 3.48
CA TYR A 29 -0.06 11.15 4.62
C TYR A 29 -0.22 12.12 5.80
N ARG A 30 -0.16 13.42 5.56
CA ARG A 30 -0.35 14.44 6.63
C ARG A 30 -1.71 14.35 7.33
N LYS A 31 -2.75 13.89 6.62
CA LYS A 31 -4.07 13.66 7.21
C LYS A 31 -4.06 12.34 8.01
N MET A 32 -3.55 11.26 7.42
CA MET A 32 -3.46 9.95 8.08
C MET A 32 -2.69 10.05 9.41
N VAL A 33 -1.54 10.74 9.43
CA VAL A 33 -0.73 10.92 10.65
C VAL A 33 -1.47 11.64 11.79
N ARG A 34 -2.44 12.49 11.47
CA ARG A 34 -3.26 13.19 12.49
C ARG A 34 -4.37 12.32 13.06
N GLU A 35 -4.86 11.38 12.26
CA GLU A 35 -5.93 10.45 12.64
C GLU A 35 -5.36 9.26 13.39
N ASP A 36 -4.29 8.68 12.87
CA ASP A 36 -3.55 7.55 13.43
C ASP A 36 -2.14 7.52 12.82
N ARG A 37 -1.14 7.92 13.62
CA ARG A 37 0.26 7.96 13.16
C ARG A 37 0.79 6.56 12.87
N GLU A 38 0.55 5.59 13.74
CA GLU A 38 1.13 4.26 13.60
C GLU A 38 0.56 3.56 12.37
N TYR A 39 -0.74 3.72 12.11
CA TYR A 39 -1.34 3.22 10.89
C TYR A 39 -0.81 3.92 9.64
N ALA A 40 -0.57 5.24 9.71
CA ALA A 40 0.00 6.00 8.60
C ALA A 40 1.42 5.52 8.23
N GLU A 41 2.29 5.32 9.22
CA GLU A 41 3.63 4.77 9.02
C GLU A 41 3.54 3.34 8.48
N LEU A 42 2.69 2.49 9.06
CA LEU A 42 2.53 1.11 8.61
C LEU A 42 2.15 1.02 7.12
N ILE A 43 1.25 1.88 6.66
CA ILE A 43 0.88 1.98 5.23
C ILE A 43 2.08 2.43 4.39
N PHE A 44 2.82 3.44 4.84
CA PHE A 44 3.96 3.97 4.14
C PHE A 44 5.06 2.91 3.98
N ASP A 45 5.47 2.30 5.08
CA ASP A 45 6.50 1.25 5.09
C ASP A 45 6.09 0.06 4.21
N CYS A 46 4.86 -0.46 4.39
CA CYS A 46 4.46 -1.71 3.74
C CYS A 46 4.09 -1.54 2.26
N LEU A 47 3.39 -0.46 1.88
CA LEU A 47 2.89 -0.30 0.52
C LEU A 47 3.72 0.64 -0.34
N LEU A 48 4.48 1.57 0.26
CA LEU A 48 5.37 2.44 -0.50
C LEU A 48 6.79 1.86 -0.51
N GLU A 49 7.47 1.84 0.64
CA GLU A 49 8.90 1.47 0.71
C GLU A 49 9.14 -0.01 0.38
N GLU A 50 8.43 -0.90 1.06
CA GLU A 50 8.53 -2.36 0.88
C GLU A 50 7.44 -2.93 -0.04
N GLY A 51 6.81 -2.05 -0.82
CA GLY A 51 5.77 -2.38 -1.79
C GLY A 51 6.09 -1.77 -3.15
N THR A 52 5.57 -0.58 -3.39
CA THR A 52 5.60 0.09 -4.70
C THR A 52 7.02 0.39 -5.18
N ASN A 53 7.94 0.76 -4.28
CA ASN A 53 9.34 1.03 -4.62
C ASN A 53 10.12 -0.22 -5.10
N LYS A 54 9.58 -1.43 -4.88
CA LYS A 54 10.17 -2.69 -5.39
C LYS A 54 9.72 -3.01 -6.82
N TYR A 55 8.96 -2.13 -7.49
CA TYR A 55 8.40 -2.37 -8.82
C TYR A 55 9.46 -2.78 -9.85
N ASP A 56 10.56 -2.04 -9.96
CA ASP A 56 11.61 -2.28 -10.96
C ASP A 56 12.40 -3.59 -10.71
N GLU A 57 12.24 -4.20 -9.53
CA GLU A 57 12.94 -5.43 -9.12
C GLU A 57 12.11 -6.69 -9.37
N LEU A 58 10.83 -6.56 -9.72
CA LEU A 58 9.86 -7.65 -9.71
C LEU A 58 9.13 -7.77 -11.05
N SER A 59 8.82 -9.01 -11.44
CA SER A 59 7.78 -9.22 -12.46
C SER A 59 6.42 -8.77 -11.96
N GLU A 60 5.49 -8.46 -12.86
CA GLU A 60 4.11 -8.09 -12.53
C GLU A 60 3.45 -9.07 -11.53
N ALA A 61 3.62 -10.38 -11.76
CA ALA A 61 3.05 -11.40 -10.88
C ALA A 61 3.68 -11.38 -9.48
N GLN A 62 5.00 -11.17 -9.37
CA GLN A 62 5.69 -11.03 -8.10
C GLN A 62 5.28 -9.74 -7.37
N PHE A 63 5.17 -8.63 -8.10
CA PHE A 63 4.71 -7.35 -7.59
C PHE A 63 3.29 -7.44 -7.03
N LYS A 64 2.33 -7.97 -7.80
CA LYS A 64 0.95 -8.16 -7.32
C LYS A 64 0.88 -9.08 -6.09
N ARG A 65 1.73 -10.12 -6.04
CA ARG A 65 1.83 -10.99 -4.85
C ARG A 65 2.41 -10.26 -3.64
N LEU A 66 3.41 -9.41 -3.82
CA LEU A 66 3.98 -8.58 -2.76
C LEU A 66 2.93 -7.63 -2.19
N ILE A 67 2.28 -6.84 -3.05
CA ILE A 67 1.24 -5.88 -2.63
C ILE A 67 0.09 -6.60 -1.91
N ARG A 68 -0.33 -7.78 -2.37
CA ARG A 68 -1.35 -8.57 -1.68
C ARG A 68 -0.92 -9.01 -0.28
N LYS A 69 0.33 -9.44 -0.12
CA LYS A 69 0.90 -9.84 1.18
C LYS A 69 0.91 -8.64 2.14
N GLN A 70 1.43 -7.50 1.68
CA GLN A 70 1.52 -6.27 2.47
C GLN A 70 0.13 -5.75 2.85
N TYR A 71 -0.80 -5.71 1.90
CA TYR A 71 -2.20 -5.31 2.15
C TYR A 71 -2.88 -6.19 3.20
N LYS A 72 -2.66 -7.51 3.14
CA LYS A 72 -3.19 -8.43 4.16
C LYS A 72 -2.58 -8.14 5.53
N TYR A 73 -1.26 -8.00 5.62
CA TYR A 73 -0.57 -7.70 6.87
C TYR A 73 -1.11 -6.43 7.54
N ILE A 74 -1.27 -5.34 6.78
CA ILE A 74 -1.85 -4.09 7.29
C ILE A 74 -3.25 -4.30 7.87
N LYS A 75 -4.10 -5.07 7.18
CA LYS A 75 -5.46 -5.35 7.65
C LYS A 75 -5.48 -6.23 8.90
N ASP A 76 -4.59 -7.21 8.97
CA ASP A 76 -4.47 -8.11 10.12
C ASP A 76 -4.07 -7.28 11.36
N VAL A 77 -3.02 -6.44 11.25
CA VAL A 77 -2.60 -5.52 12.33
C VAL A 77 -3.72 -4.55 12.72
N ALA A 78 -4.39 -3.92 11.75
CA ALA A 78 -5.49 -3.00 12.04
C ALA A 78 -6.69 -3.67 12.72
N SER A 79 -6.90 -4.98 12.50
CA SER A 79 -7.97 -5.75 13.15
C SER A 79 -7.64 -6.18 14.58
N GLU A 80 -6.36 -6.36 14.89
CA GLU A 80 -5.85 -6.68 16.22
C GLU A 80 -5.72 -5.42 17.10
N GLY A 81 -5.67 -4.24 16.47
CA GLY A 81 -5.43 -2.95 17.11
C GLY A 81 -3.93 -2.64 17.20
N PHE A 82 -3.60 -1.36 17.15
CA PHE A 82 -2.26 -0.87 17.46
C PHE A 82 -2.06 -0.95 18.99
N LEU A 83 -0.92 -1.50 19.45
CA LEU A 83 -0.59 -1.73 20.86
C LEU A 83 -0.27 -0.43 21.62
#